data_AF-G7ZL90-F1
#
_entry.id   AF-G7ZL90-F1
#
_cell.length_a   1.000
_cell.length_b   1.000
_cell.length_c   1.000
_cell.angle_alpha   90.00
_cell.angle_beta   90.00
_cell.angle_gamma   90.00
#
_symmetry.space_group_name_H-M   'P 1'
#
loop_
_entity.id
_entity.type
_entity.pdbx_description
1 polymer ?
#
loop_
_entity_poly.entity_id
_entity_poly.type
_entity_poly.pdbx_seq_one_letter_code
_entity_poly.pdbx_strand_id
1 'polypeptide(L)'
;GELLEFSNGSYGMAQNLEMNDVGIIILGDFETIREGDTVKRTGKIMEVPVGEAMIGRVVNPLGQPIDGLGEIKTTKTRPVEAAAPGVMQRKSVSEPMQTGLKAIDALVPIGRGQRELVIGDRKTGKTSIAIDTIINQKGQDVICIYVAIGQKESTVRNQVETLRKFGALDYTIIVTAGASQPAPLLYIAPYAGTAMGEEFMYNGKHVLIIFDDLSKQAVAYRELSLLLRRPPGREAYPGDVFYLHSRLLERAAKLSDDLGGGSMTALPFVETQAGDISAYIPTNVISITDGQIFLESDLFYAGTRPAVDAGLSVSRVGGSAQIKAMKKVAGTLRLDLASYRELEALYTV
;
A
#
# COMPACT_ATOMS: atom_id res chain seq x y z
N GLY A 1 -15.01 -15.94 -3.05
CA GLY A 1 -14.63 -15.00 -1.98
C GLY A 1 -15.68 -14.86 -0.87
N GLU A 2 -16.51 -15.88 -0.62
CA GLU A 2 -17.36 -15.88 0.59
C GLU A 2 -16.47 -16.09 1.82
N LEU A 3 -16.79 -15.40 2.92
CA LEU A 3 -16.18 -15.63 4.22
C LEU A 3 -16.79 -16.90 4.84
N LEU A 4 -15.94 -17.76 5.38
CA LEU A 4 -16.29 -19.00 6.02
C LEU A 4 -15.76 -19.02 7.45
N GLU A 5 -16.43 -19.76 8.33
CA GLU A 5 -16.03 -19.91 9.74
C GLU A 5 -15.78 -21.38 10.04
N PHE A 6 -14.59 -21.68 10.57
CA PHE A 6 -14.19 -23.02 11.01
C PHE A 6 -14.69 -23.29 12.43
N SER A 7 -14.74 -24.57 12.80
CA SER A 7 -15.16 -25.04 14.14
C SER A 7 -14.34 -24.44 15.29
N ASN A 8 -13.06 -24.10 15.04
CA ASN A 8 -12.15 -23.48 16.00
C ASN A 8 -12.30 -21.95 16.08
N GLY A 9 -13.20 -21.34 15.31
CA GLY A 9 -13.41 -19.89 15.24
C GLY A 9 -12.46 -19.16 14.27
N SER A 10 -11.53 -19.86 13.61
CA SER A 10 -10.75 -19.27 12.52
C SER A 10 -11.64 -18.96 11.33
N TYR A 11 -11.32 -17.87 10.63
CA TYR A 11 -11.98 -17.53 9.39
C TYR A 11 -11.30 -18.20 8.19
N GLY A 12 -12.02 -18.33 7.08
CA GLY A 12 -11.48 -18.74 5.80
C GLY A 12 -12.16 -18.01 4.65
N MET A 13 -11.56 -18.06 3.47
CA MET A 13 -12.15 -17.48 2.27
C MET A 13 -12.20 -18.50 1.14
N ALA A 14 -13.39 -18.71 0.58
CA ALA A 14 -13.58 -19.59 -0.57
C ALA A 14 -12.86 -19.02 -1.82
N GLN A 15 -12.00 -19.83 -2.43
CA GLN A 15 -11.20 -19.51 -3.61
C GLN A 15 -11.71 -20.23 -4.86
N ASN A 16 -11.53 -21.55 -4.92
CA ASN A 16 -11.92 -22.38 -6.05
C ASN A 16 -13.21 -23.12 -5.72
N LEU A 17 -14.17 -23.12 -6.64
CA LEU A 17 -15.38 -23.93 -6.56
C LEU A 17 -15.24 -25.05 -7.59
N GLU A 18 -14.85 -26.24 -7.13
CA GLU A 18 -14.73 -27.42 -7.97
C GLU A 18 -16.07 -28.18 -7.96
N MET A 19 -16.19 -29.23 -8.80
CA MET A 19 -17.43 -29.99 -8.88
C MET A 19 -17.78 -30.71 -7.56
N ASN A 20 -16.77 -31.13 -6.80
CA ASN A 20 -16.95 -31.98 -5.62
C ASN A 20 -16.42 -31.36 -4.32
N ASP A 21 -15.61 -30.31 -4.41
CA ASP A 21 -14.98 -29.66 -3.26
C ASP A 21 -14.81 -28.15 -3.47
N VAL A 22 -14.41 -27.48 -2.40
CA VAL A 22 -14.15 -26.04 -2.38
C VAL A 22 -12.77 -25.81 -1.81
N GLY A 23 -11.91 -25.15 -2.57
CA GLY A 23 -10.61 -24.67 -2.09
C GLY A 23 -10.80 -23.47 -1.17
N ILE A 24 -10.42 -23.60 0.11
CA ILE A 24 -10.54 -22.55 1.12
C ILE A 24 -9.14 -22.13 1.59
N ILE A 25 -8.86 -20.83 1.57
CA ILE A 25 -7.67 -20.30 2.24
C ILE A 25 -8.01 -19.94 3.69
N ILE A 26 -7.17 -20.32 4.64
CA ILE A 26 -7.41 -20.12 6.08
C ILE A 26 -6.86 -18.76 6.52
N LEU A 27 -7.71 -17.92 7.11
CA LEU A 27 -7.42 -16.57 7.56
C LEU A 27 -7.24 -16.54 9.10
N GLY A 28 -6.39 -17.40 9.63
CA GLY A 28 -6.19 -17.54 11.07
C GLY A 28 -5.37 -18.76 11.44
N ASP A 29 -5.55 -19.24 12.68
CA ASP A 29 -4.89 -20.45 13.16
C ASP A 29 -5.40 -21.69 12.41
N PHE A 30 -4.46 -22.45 11.85
CA PHE A 30 -4.70 -23.65 11.08
C PHE A 30 -4.24 -24.93 11.80
N GLU A 31 -3.51 -24.84 12.92
CA GLU A 31 -2.93 -26.02 13.58
C GLU A 31 -3.99 -26.93 14.21
N THR A 32 -5.12 -26.35 14.61
CA THR A 32 -6.21 -27.10 15.24
C THR A 32 -7.26 -27.61 14.26
N ILE A 33 -7.15 -27.29 12.97
CA ILE A 33 -8.11 -27.72 11.93
C ILE A 33 -7.80 -29.16 11.53
N ARG A 34 -8.82 -30.02 11.55
CA ARG A 34 -8.71 -31.45 11.26
C ARG A 34 -9.66 -31.89 10.16
N GLU A 35 -9.33 -33.03 9.54
CA GLU A 35 -10.23 -33.70 8.61
C GLU A 35 -11.55 -34.05 9.31
N GLY A 36 -12.67 -33.76 8.65
CA GLY A 36 -14.02 -33.94 9.18
C GLY A 36 -14.58 -32.74 9.96
N ASP A 37 -13.78 -31.69 10.20
CA ASP A 37 -14.27 -30.47 10.84
C ASP A 37 -15.35 -29.78 9.98
N THR A 38 -16.39 -29.28 10.65
CA THR A 38 -17.48 -28.56 9.98
C THR A 38 -17.07 -27.11 9.70
N VAL A 39 -17.26 -26.68 8.45
CA VAL A 39 -17.09 -25.29 8.02
C VAL A 39 -18.46 -24.67 7.77
N LYS A 40 -18.69 -23.49 8.35
CA LYS A 40 -19.96 -22.77 8.23
C LYS A 40 -19.84 -21.64 7.22
N ARG A 41 -20.88 -21.52 6.39
CA ARG A 41 -21.10 -20.37 5.51
C ARG A 41 -21.53 -19.16 6.33
N THR A 42 -20.91 -18.01 6.09
CA THR A 42 -21.40 -16.76 6.68
C THR A 42 -22.46 -16.09 5.79
N GLY A 43 -22.55 -16.48 4.51
CA GLY A 43 -23.43 -15.84 3.52
C GLY A 43 -22.99 -14.43 3.14
N LYS A 44 -21.81 -13.99 3.61
CA LYS A 44 -21.26 -12.66 3.34
C LYS A 44 -19.98 -12.79 2.53
N ILE A 45 -19.78 -11.85 1.62
CA ILE A 45 -18.47 -11.64 1.00
C ILE A 45 -17.52 -11.16 2.10
N MET A 46 -16.22 -11.42 1.95
CA MET A 46 -15.22 -10.93 2.89
C MET A 46 -15.29 -9.41 3.03
N GLU A 47 -15.61 -8.94 4.24
CA GLU A 47 -15.76 -7.53 4.61
C GLU A 47 -14.90 -7.22 5.84
N VAL A 48 -14.52 -5.95 5.97
CA VAL A 48 -13.80 -5.43 7.14
C VAL A 48 -14.55 -4.25 7.77
N PRO A 49 -14.45 -4.06 9.09
CA PRO A 49 -14.98 -2.87 9.76
C PRO A 49 -14.28 -1.61 9.23
N VAL A 50 -15.03 -0.52 9.10
CA VAL A 50 -14.52 0.77 8.60
C VAL A 50 -15.05 1.95 9.40
N GLY A 51 -14.50 3.15 9.15
CA GLY A 51 -14.98 4.42 9.70
C GLY A 51 -14.07 5.00 10.77
N GLU A 52 -14.51 6.13 11.36
CA GLU A 52 -13.75 6.95 12.31
C GLU A 52 -13.19 6.16 13.50
N ALA A 53 -13.93 5.15 13.99
CA ALA A 53 -13.50 4.33 15.12
C ALA A 53 -12.22 3.50 14.86
N MET A 54 -11.82 3.37 13.60
CA MET A 54 -10.56 2.70 13.20
C MET A 54 -9.34 3.61 13.37
N ILE A 55 -9.54 4.93 13.40
CA ILE A 55 -8.45 5.91 13.48
C ILE A 55 -7.72 5.78 14.83
N GLY A 56 -6.39 5.81 14.79
CA GLY A 56 -5.53 5.64 15.95
C GLY A 56 -5.42 4.20 16.45
N ARG A 57 -6.01 3.24 15.73
CA ARG A 57 -6.00 1.82 16.10
C ARG A 57 -4.98 1.03 15.29
N VAL A 58 -4.45 -0.02 15.91
CA VAL A 58 -3.66 -1.06 15.22
C VAL A 58 -4.54 -2.29 15.08
N VAL A 59 -4.77 -2.72 13.84
CA VAL A 59 -5.66 -3.82 13.50
C VAL A 59 -4.97 -4.87 12.64
N ASN A 60 -5.45 -6.11 12.73
CA ASN A 60 -5.10 -7.16 11.79
C ASN A 60 -5.87 -7.00 10.45
N PRO A 61 -5.60 -7.82 9.42
CA PRO A 61 -6.29 -7.71 8.12
C PRO A 61 -7.79 -8.02 8.14
N LEU A 62 -8.30 -8.60 9.23
CA LEU A 62 -9.73 -8.82 9.45
C LEU A 62 -10.39 -7.61 10.15
N GLY A 63 -9.62 -6.57 10.46
CA GLY A 63 -10.06 -5.38 11.19
C GLY A 63 -10.22 -5.59 12.69
N GLN A 64 -9.71 -6.69 13.25
CA GLN A 64 -9.72 -6.94 14.69
C GLN A 64 -8.59 -6.15 15.37
N PRO A 65 -8.84 -5.48 16.50
CA PRO A 65 -7.82 -4.70 17.19
C PRO A 65 -6.77 -5.61 17.84
N ILE A 66 -5.50 -5.23 17.68
CA ILE A 66 -4.35 -5.94 18.27
C ILE A 66 -3.47 -5.00 19.12
N ASP A 67 -3.95 -3.80 19.42
CA ASP A 67 -3.29 -2.77 20.23
C ASP A 67 -3.59 -2.85 21.73
N GLY A 68 -4.53 -3.71 22.15
CA GLY A 68 -4.95 -3.81 23.55
C GLY A 68 -5.81 -2.64 24.04
N LEU A 69 -6.31 -1.76 23.14
CA LEU A 69 -7.15 -0.60 23.50
C LEU A 69 -8.66 -0.93 23.53
N GLY A 70 -9.01 -2.21 23.63
CA GLY A 70 -10.39 -2.70 23.64
C GLY A 70 -11.00 -2.84 22.24
N GLU A 71 -12.30 -3.13 22.18
CA GLU A 71 -13.02 -3.35 20.93
C GLU A 71 -13.14 -2.08 20.07
N ILE A 72 -13.25 -2.26 18.75
CA ILE A 72 -13.56 -1.16 17.83
C ILE A 72 -15.07 -1.08 17.65
N LYS A 73 -15.66 0.04 18.09
CA LYS A 73 -17.10 0.27 18.02
C LYS A 73 -17.47 0.94 16.70
N THR A 74 -17.64 0.14 15.65
CA THR A 74 -18.22 0.59 14.37
C THR A 74 -19.31 -0.35 13.89
N THR A 75 -20.33 0.19 13.24
CA THR A 75 -21.42 -0.57 12.64
C THR A 75 -21.29 -0.67 11.12
N LYS A 76 -20.30 0.01 10.53
CA LYS A 76 -20.07 0.04 9.08
C LYS A 76 -19.02 -1.00 8.70
N THR A 77 -19.26 -1.66 7.58
CA THR A 77 -18.32 -2.59 6.95
C THR A 77 -18.19 -2.27 5.46
N ARG A 78 -17.06 -2.66 4.87
CA ARG A 78 -16.85 -2.62 3.42
C ARG A 78 -16.21 -3.91 2.92
N PRO A 79 -16.55 -4.36 1.71
CA PRO A 79 -15.92 -5.54 1.12
C PRO A 79 -14.45 -5.28 0.85
N VAL A 80 -13.59 -6.27 1.13
CA VAL A 80 -12.15 -6.16 0.85
C VAL A 80 -11.89 -6.15 -0.66
N GLU A 81 -12.73 -6.86 -1.43
CA GLU A 81 -12.74 -6.81 -2.89
C GLU A 81 -13.89 -5.92 -3.37
N ALA A 82 -13.54 -4.77 -3.94
CA ALA A 82 -14.48 -3.82 -4.52
C ALA A 82 -13.98 -3.38 -5.90
N ALA A 83 -14.91 -2.96 -6.76
CA ALA A 83 -14.55 -2.38 -8.05
C ALA A 83 -13.90 -1.00 -7.87
N ALA A 84 -12.87 -0.73 -8.65
CA ALA A 84 -12.24 0.59 -8.70
C ALA A 84 -13.20 1.64 -9.31
N PRO A 85 -13.05 2.93 -8.99
CA PRO A 85 -13.77 4.00 -9.66
C PRO A 85 -13.51 3.97 -11.18
N GLY A 86 -14.58 3.97 -11.97
CA GLY A 86 -14.50 4.03 -13.43
C GLY A 86 -14.07 5.42 -13.94
N VAL A 87 -13.87 5.54 -15.26
CA VAL A 87 -13.34 6.78 -15.87
C VAL A 87 -14.19 8.02 -15.56
N MET A 88 -15.51 7.92 -15.69
CA MET A 88 -16.45 9.02 -15.42
C MET A 88 -16.57 9.38 -13.93
N GLN A 89 -16.09 8.50 -13.04
CA GLN A 89 -16.11 8.69 -11.59
C GLN A 89 -14.84 9.38 -11.08
N ARG A 90 -13.90 9.73 -11.97
CA ARG A 90 -12.61 10.32 -11.63
C ARG A 90 -12.51 11.77 -12.09
N LYS A 91 -11.59 12.50 -11.45
CA LYS A 91 -11.15 13.84 -11.83
C LYS A 91 -9.63 13.86 -11.92
N SER A 92 -9.08 14.73 -12.77
CA SER A 92 -7.62 14.91 -12.87
C SER A 92 -7.02 15.35 -11.54
N VAL A 93 -5.85 14.81 -11.21
CA VAL A 93 -5.11 15.15 -10.00
C VAL A 93 -4.48 16.55 -10.15
N SER A 94 -4.88 17.47 -9.29
CA SER A 94 -4.40 18.87 -9.28
C SER A 94 -4.14 19.44 -7.87
N GLU A 95 -4.41 18.65 -6.84
CA GLU A 95 -4.22 19.02 -5.44
C GLU A 95 -2.92 18.38 -4.92
N PRO A 96 -1.98 19.15 -4.34
CA PRO A 96 -0.74 18.58 -3.82
C PRO A 96 -0.95 17.67 -2.59
N MET A 97 -0.19 16.58 -2.53
CA MET A 97 0.03 15.75 -1.34
C MET A 97 1.46 16.03 -0.83
N GLN A 98 1.60 16.98 0.09
CA GLN A 98 2.91 17.44 0.55
C GLN A 98 3.58 16.38 1.41
N THR A 99 4.78 15.94 1.04
CA THR A 99 5.57 14.99 1.84
C THR A 99 6.40 15.68 2.91
N GLY A 100 6.73 16.97 2.73
CA GLY A 100 7.67 17.69 3.59
C GLY A 100 9.13 17.40 3.24
N LEU A 101 9.37 16.50 2.29
CA LEU A 101 10.68 16.13 1.80
C LEU A 101 10.96 16.92 0.53
N LYS A 102 11.82 17.94 0.64
CA LYS A 102 12.18 18.84 -0.48
C LYS A 102 12.54 18.09 -1.77
N ALA A 103 13.28 16.99 -1.66
CA ALA A 103 13.66 16.17 -2.81
C ALA A 103 12.43 15.60 -3.53
N ILE A 104 11.42 15.13 -2.80
CA ILE A 104 10.21 14.56 -3.39
C ILE A 104 9.30 15.68 -3.90
N ASP A 105 8.95 16.66 -3.04
CA ASP A 105 7.99 17.71 -3.39
C ASP A 105 8.46 18.59 -4.57
N ALA A 106 9.79 18.69 -4.77
CA ALA A 106 10.38 19.42 -5.90
C ALA A 106 10.57 18.54 -7.16
N LEU A 107 11.16 17.35 -7.03
CA LEU A 107 11.57 16.53 -8.17
C LEU A 107 10.47 15.58 -8.65
N VAL A 108 9.73 15.00 -7.72
CA VAL A 108 8.75 13.93 -7.95
C VAL A 108 7.46 14.26 -7.18
N PRO A 109 6.77 15.35 -7.54
CA PRO A 109 5.62 15.81 -6.78
C PRO A 109 4.49 14.79 -6.80
N ILE A 110 3.86 14.59 -5.64
CA ILE A 110 2.76 13.66 -5.43
C ILE A 110 1.46 14.46 -5.26
N GLY A 111 0.39 14.05 -5.94
CA GLY A 111 -0.93 14.66 -5.83
C GLY A 111 -1.96 13.81 -5.09
N ARG A 112 -3.04 14.46 -4.63
CA ARG A 112 -4.20 13.82 -3.98
C ARG A 112 -4.95 12.95 -4.99
N GLY A 113 -4.95 11.64 -4.79
CA GLY A 113 -5.49 10.65 -5.73
C GLY A 113 -4.47 9.99 -6.66
N GLN A 114 -3.18 10.36 -6.57
CA GLN A 114 -2.09 9.77 -7.35
C GLN A 114 -1.60 8.45 -6.72
N ARG A 115 -1.02 7.57 -7.53
CA ARG A 115 -0.34 6.35 -7.07
C ARG A 115 1.16 6.49 -7.36
N GLU A 116 1.97 6.72 -6.33
CA GLU A 116 3.41 6.96 -6.49
C GLU A 116 4.23 5.85 -5.84
N LEU A 117 4.88 5.01 -6.65
CA LEU A 117 5.70 3.89 -6.16
C LEU A 117 6.93 4.40 -5.40
N VAL A 118 7.26 3.80 -4.26
CA VAL A 118 8.58 3.97 -3.64
C VAL A 118 9.34 2.66 -3.75
N ILE A 119 10.41 2.68 -4.54
CA ILE A 119 11.16 1.49 -4.91
C ILE A 119 12.64 1.66 -4.59
N GLY A 120 13.27 0.59 -4.15
CA GLY A 120 14.71 0.55 -3.91
C GLY A 120 15.09 -0.60 -3.00
N ASP A 121 16.38 -0.72 -2.73
CA ASP A 121 16.91 -1.85 -1.96
C ASP A 121 16.50 -1.80 -0.49
N ARG A 122 16.75 -2.91 0.20
CA ARG A 122 16.58 -2.97 1.64
C ARG A 122 17.43 -1.89 2.33
N LYS A 123 16.86 -1.21 3.34
CA LYS A 123 17.52 -0.15 4.14
C LYS A 123 17.90 1.15 3.39
N THR A 124 17.28 1.46 2.25
CA THR A 124 17.50 2.73 1.54
C THR A 124 16.65 3.92 2.05
N GLY A 125 15.85 3.72 3.10
CA GLY A 125 15.03 4.78 3.72
C GLY A 125 13.57 4.86 3.27
N LYS A 126 13.06 3.84 2.55
CA LYS A 126 11.65 3.75 2.11
C LYS A 126 10.66 4.04 3.25
N THR A 127 10.74 3.28 4.34
CA THR A 127 9.83 3.47 5.49
C THR A 127 9.97 4.84 6.15
N SER A 128 11.17 5.44 6.18
CA SER A 128 11.34 6.80 6.70
C SER A 128 10.54 7.81 5.86
N ILE A 129 10.56 7.69 4.53
CA ILE A 129 9.75 8.55 3.64
C ILE A 129 8.26 8.44 3.97
N ALA A 130 7.75 7.22 4.17
CA ALA A 130 6.35 7.00 4.53
C ALA A 130 5.98 7.67 5.87
N ILE A 131 6.78 7.45 6.91
CA ILE A 131 6.51 7.96 8.26
C ILE A 131 6.59 9.48 8.29
N ASP A 132 7.61 10.07 7.65
CA ASP A 132 7.74 11.52 7.54
C ASP A 132 6.56 12.13 6.75
N THR A 133 6.13 11.46 5.68
CA THR A 133 4.95 11.90 4.90
C THR A 133 3.68 11.88 5.74
N ILE A 134 3.44 10.83 6.53
CA ILE A 134 2.29 10.76 7.46
C ILE A 134 2.37 11.87 8.50
N ILE A 135 3.54 12.11 9.11
CA ILE A 135 3.73 13.18 10.09
C ILE A 135 3.45 14.56 9.46
N ASN A 136 3.85 14.76 8.20
CA ASN A 136 3.60 16.00 7.48
C ASN A 136 2.11 16.24 7.13
N GLN A 137 1.25 15.22 7.27
CA GLN A 137 -0.20 15.39 7.10
C GLN A 137 -0.90 16.01 8.31
N LYS A 138 -0.18 16.30 9.40
CA LYS A 138 -0.75 16.96 10.58
C LYS A 138 -1.38 18.30 10.20
N GLY A 139 -2.68 18.43 10.45
CA GLY A 139 -3.46 19.63 10.12
C GLY A 139 -3.83 19.79 8.64
N GLN A 140 -3.60 18.79 7.78
CA GLN A 140 -3.91 18.82 6.34
C GLN A 140 -5.30 18.24 5.98
N ASP A 141 -6.08 17.80 6.99
CA ASP A 141 -7.35 17.06 6.84
C ASP A 141 -7.20 15.83 5.91
N VAL A 142 -6.14 15.05 6.12
CA VAL A 142 -5.84 13.80 5.41
C VAL A 142 -5.80 12.65 6.40
N ILE A 143 -6.62 11.63 6.17
CA ILE A 143 -6.57 10.38 6.93
C ILE A 143 -5.43 9.52 6.39
N CYS A 144 -4.61 8.99 7.26
CA CYS A 144 -3.47 8.16 6.89
C CYS A 144 -3.74 6.69 7.18
N ILE A 145 -3.25 5.79 6.33
CA ILE A 145 -3.34 4.34 6.53
C ILE A 145 -1.96 3.75 6.23
N TYR A 146 -1.36 3.09 7.21
CA TYR A 146 -0.09 2.39 7.04
C TYR A 146 -0.33 0.88 7.10
N VAL A 147 -0.14 0.20 5.97
CA VAL A 147 -0.33 -1.24 5.84
C VAL A 147 1.02 -1.95 5.86
N ALA A 148 1.34 -2.60 6.97
CA ALA A 148 2.56 -3.37 7.16
C ALA A 148 2.33 -4.85 6.77
N ILE A 149 3.03 -5.31 5.74
CA ILE A 149 2.86 -6.64 5.13
C ILE A 149 4.16 -7.42 5.30
N GLY A 150 4.11 -8.55 6.02
CA GLY A 150 5.29 -9.38 6.27
C GLY A 150 6.42 -8.67 7.02
N GLN A 151 6.10 -7.60 7.75
CA GLN A 151 7.07 -6.87 8.56
C GLN A 151 7.24 -7.53 9.93
N LYS A 152 8.38 -7.27 10.59
CA LYS A 152 8.58 -7.69 11.98
C LYS A 152 7.70 -6.86 12.90
N GLU A 153 7.03 -7.51 13.84
CA GLU A 153 6.15 -6.84 14.81
C GLU A 153 6.88 -5.76 15.62
N SER A 154 8.15 -5.98 15.97
CA SER A 154 8.98 -4.98 16.66
C SER A 154 9.23 -3.73 15.80
N THR A 155 9.41 -3.90 14.48
CA THR A 155 9.53 -2.78 13.55
C THR A 155 8.22 -2.00 13.49
N VAL A 156 7.08 -2.68 13.35
CA VAL A 156 5.76 -2.04 13.31
C VAL A 156 5.50 -1.28 14.59
N ARG A 157 5.76 -1.89 15.76
CA ARG A 157 5.64 -1.23 17.07
C ARG A 157 6.47 0.06 17.13
N ASN A 158 7.72 0.04 16.68
CA ASN A 158 8.56 1.24 16.65
C ASN A 158 7.96 2.36 15.78
N GLN A 159 7.33 2.01 14.65
CA GLN A 159 6.63 3.00 13.83
C GLN A 159 5.38 3.55 14.52
N VAL A 160 4.59 2.70 15.18
CA VAL A 160 3.43 3.14 15.97
C VAL A 160 3.84 4.11 17.08
N GLU A 161 4.91 3.80 17.83
CA GLU A 161 5.43 4.70 18.85
C GLU A 161 5.95 6.01 18.28
N THR A 162 6.60 5.96 17.11
CA THR A 162 7.06 7.16 16.41
C THR A 162 5.88 8.05 16.02
N LEU A 163 4.87 7.48 15.37
CA LEU A 163 3.65 8.21 14.99
C LEU A 163 2.93 8.77 16.21
N ARG A 164 2.84 8.00 17.31
CA ARG A 164 2.26 8.48 18.58
C ARG A 164 3.03 9.67 19.15
N LYS A 165 4.36 9.59 19.20
CA LYS A 165 5.24 10.66 19.71
C LYS A 165 5.06 11.98 18.95
N PHE A 166 4.85 11.92 17.63
CA PHE A 166 4.62 13.11 16.80
C PHE A 166 3.14 13.56 16.75
N GLY A 167 2.24 12.84 17.42
CA GLY A 167 0.80 13.09 17.38
C GLY A 167 0.18 12.82 16.00
N ALA A 168 0.79 11.88 15.25
CA ALA A 168 0.35 11.45 13.94
C ALA A 168 -0.56 10.21 13.98
N LEU A 169 -0.55 9.48 15.11
CA LEU A 169 -1.43 8.33 15.30
C LEU A 169 -2.92 8.74 15.34
N ASP A 170 -3.23 9.95 15.81
CA ASP A 170 -4.61 10.47 15.97
C ASP A 170 -5.39 10.62 14.65
N TYR A 171 -4.71 10.51 13.50
CA TYR A 171 -5.32 10.51 12.17
C TYR A 171 -4.83 9.35 11.30
N THR A 172 -4.23 8.32 11.91
CA THR A 172 -3.64 7.18 11.19
C THR A 172 -4.25 5.84 11.63
N ILE A 173 -4.63 5.01 10.66
CA ILE A 173 -4.99 3.60 10.87
C ILE A 173 -3.76 2.74 10.56
N ILE A 174 -3.43 1.79 11.43
CA ILE A 174 -2.34 0.84 11.19
C ILE A 174 -2.93 -0.54 10.93
N VAL A 175 -2.74 -1.07 9.71
CA VAL A 175 -3.11 -2.45 9.36
C VAL A 175 -1.83 -3.27 9.34
N THR A 176 -1.79 -4.41 10.01
CA THR A 176 -0.58 -5.24 10.00
C THR A 176 -0.86 -6.73 9.86
N ALA A 177 -0.12 -7.35 8.94
CA ALA A 177 0.05 -8.79 8.83
C ALA A 177 1.54 -9.10 9.03
N GLY A 178 1.91 -9.54 10.23
CA GLY A 178 3.31 -9.82 10.58
C GLY A 178 3.90 -10.99 9.78
N ALA A 179 5.24 -11.08 9.73
CA ALA A 179 5.94 -12.15 9.01
C ALA A 179 5.64 -13.59 9.52
N SER A 180 5.14 -13.73 10.76
CA SER A 180 4.72 -15.00 11.36
C SER A 180 3.30 -15.40 10.99
N GLN A 181 2.52 -14.49 10.40
CA GLN A 181 1.12 -14.72 10.06
C GLN A 181 1.01 -15.57 8.79
N PRO A 182 -0.06 -16.37 8.64
CA PRO A 182 -0.33 -17.11 7.42
C PRO A 182 -0.32 -16.23 6.16
N ALA A 183 0.22 -16.76 5.05
CA ALA A 183 0.23 -16.10 3.75
C ALA A 183 -1.14 -15.50 3.31
N PRO A 184 -2.30 -16.15 3.58
CA PRO A 184 -3.61 -15.55 3.32
C PRO A 184 -3.80 -14.15 3.93
N LEU A 185 -3.33 -13.93 5.16
CA LEU A 185 -3.46 -12.64 5.84
C LEU A 185 -2.57 -11.56 5.21
N LEU A 186 -1.34 -11.91 4.82
CA LEU A 186 -0.43 -11.00 4.10
C LEU A 186 -1.03 -10.60 2.75
N TYR A 187 -1.65 -11.55 2.04
CA TYR A 187 -2.32 -11.32 0.77
C TYR A 187 -3.49 -10.33 0.90
N ILE A 188 -4.35 -10.46 1.92
CA ILE A 188 -5.53 -9.59 2.09
C ILE A 188 -5.23 -8.23 2.74
N ALA A 189 -4.10 -8.07 3.45
CA ALA A 189 -3.81 -6.85 4.22
C ALA A 189 -3.91 -5.54 3.41
N PRO A 190 -3.37 -5.46 2.17
CA PRO A 190 -3.52 -4.26 1.35
C PRO A 190 -4.97 -3.98 0.98
N TYR A 191 -5.75 -5.01 0.66
CA TYR A 191 -7.16 -4.88 0.32
C TYR A 191 -8.01 -4.40 1.51
N ALA A 192 -7.70 -4.89 2.71
CA ALA A 192 -8.34 -4.42 3.94
C ALA A 192 -8.03 -2.94 4.21
N GLY A 193 -6.75 -2.53 4.09
CA GLY A 193 -6.35 -1.12 4.22
C GLY A 193 -7.03 -0.23 3.17
N THR A 194 -7.11 -0.68 1.91
CA THR A 194 -7.81 0.05 0.86
C THR A 194 -9.30 0.18 1.16
N ALA A 195 -9.97 -0.88 1.63
CA ALA A 195 -11.39 -0.81 2.01
C ALA A 195 -11.63 0.20 3.14
N MET A 196 -10.74 0.23 4.16
CA MET A 196 -10.79 1.23 5.23
C MET A 196 -10.62 2.66 4.68
N GLY A 197 -9.70 2.86 3.74
CA GLY A 197 -9.50 4.16 3.09
C GLY A 197 -10.65 4.59 2.21
N GLU A 198 -11.29 3.64 1.51
CA GLU A 198 -12.39 3.93 0.60
C GLU A 198 -13.59 4.51 1.35
N GLU A 199 -13.83 4.10 2.59
CA GLU A 199 -14.89 4.69 3.41
C GLU A 199 -14.72 6.21 3.53
N PHE A 200 -13.49 6.68 3.81
CA PHE A 200 -13.22 8.11 3.89
C PHE A 200 -13.24 8.79 2.51
N MET A 201 -12.66 8.15 1.50
CA MET A 201 -12.64 8.66 0.12
C MET A 201 -14.06 8.92 -0.42
N TYR A 202 -14.98 7.96 -0.26
CA TYR A 202 -16.37 8.10 -0.70
C TYR A 202 -17.21 9.02 0.18
N ASN A 203 -16.73 9.34 1.39
CA ASN A 203 -17.31 10.39 2.25
C ASN A 203 -16.73 11.78 1.95
N GLY A 204 -16.04 11.96 0.81
CA GLY A 204 -15.48 13.25 0.38
C GLY A 204 -14.18 13.66 1.07
N LYS A 205 -13.58 12.78 1.88
CA LYS A 205 -12.30 13.03 2.56
C LYS A 205 -11.10 12.64 1.69
N HIS A 206 -9.93 13.08 2.13
CA HIS A 206 -8.66 12.76 1.49
C HIS A 206 -7.91 11.72 2.33
N VAL A 207 -7.33 10.73 1.65
CA VAL A 207 -6.64 9.60 2.25
C VAL A 207 -5.25 9.47 1.67
N LEU A 208 -4.27 9.18 2.52
CA LEU A 208 -2.96 8.68 2.16
C LEU A 208 -2.84 7.22 2.63
N ILE A 209 -2.62 6.28 1.72
CA ILE A 209 -2.40 4.87 2.04
C ILE A 209 -0.99 4.45 1.63
N ILE A 210 -0.26 3.79 2.53
CA ILE A 210 1.09 3.25 2.32
C ILE A 210 1.04 1.73 2.42
N PHE A 211 1.68 1.03 1.49
CA PHE A 211 1.81 -0.42 1.52
C PHE A 211 3.28 -0.82 1.69
N ASP A 212 3.65 -1.37 2.85
CA ASP A 212 5.04 -1.73 3.23
C ASP A 212 5.16 -3.25 3.52
N ASP A 213 5.35 -4.11 2.51
CA ASP A 213 5.51 -3.81 1.09
C ASP A 213 4.78 -4.81 0.16
N LEU A 214 4.57 -4.40 -1.09
CA LEU A 214 3.88 -5.21 -2.10
C LEU A 214 4.73 -6.37 -2.63
N SER A 215 6.07 -6.32 -2.50
CA SER A 215 6.91 -7.47 -2.82
C SER A 215 6.57 -8.66 -1.91
N LYS A 216 6.42 -8.42 -0.60
CA LYS A 216 6.02 -9.45 0.36
C LYS A 216 4.58 -9.92 0.16
N GLN A 217 3.66 -9.03 -0.25
CA GLN A 217 2.32 -9.44 -0.65
C GLN A 217 2.35 -10.39 -1.86
N ALA A 218 3.15 -10.08 -2.89
CA ALA A 218 3.28 -10.92 -4.07
C ALA A 218 3.87 -12.29 -3.73
N VAL A 219 4.88 -12.34 -2.84
CA VAL A 219 5.45 -13.61 -2.36
C VAL A 219 4.39 -14.44 -1.62
N ALA A 220 3.58 -13.82 -0.77
CA ALA A 220 2.45 -14.50 -0.13
C ALA A 220 1.43 -15.01 -1.16
N TYR A 221 1.11 -14.23 -2.19
CA TYR A 221 0.19 -14.65 -3.25
C TYR A 221 0.75 -15.83 -4.08
N ARG A 222 2.06 -15.84 -4.31
CA ARG A 222 2.77 -16.97 -4.93
C ARG A 222 2.64 -18.23 -4.10
N GLU A 223 2.90 -18.15 -2.80
CA GLU A 223 2.76 -19.29 -1.88
C GLU A 223 1.33 -19.86 -1.92
N LEU A 224 0.33 -18.99 -1.83
CA LEU A 224 -1.09 -19.39 -1.93
C LEU A 224 -1.39 -20.11 -3.25
N SER A 225 -0.91 -19.57 -4.35
CA SER A 225 -1.17 -20.13 -5.68
C SER A 225 -0.55 -21.50 -5.85
N LEU A 226 0.66 -21.71 -5.33
CA LEU A 226 1.35 -23.00 -5.36
C LEU A 226 0.67 -24.04 -4.46
N LEU A 227 0.22 -23.65 -3.27
CA LEU A 227 -0.55 -24.54 -2.37
C LEU A 227 -1.89 -24.95 -2.99
N LEU A 228 -2.54 -24.03 -3.71
CA LEU A 228 -3.74 -24.28 -4.49
C LEU A 228 -3.45 -25.00 -5.83
N ARG A 229 -2.20 -25.42 -6.07
CA ARG A 229 -1.75 -26.14 -7.28
C ARG A 229 -2.09 -25.41 -8.58
N ARG A 230 -2.15 -24.08 -8.55
CA ARG A 230 -2.31 -23.26 -9.76
C ARG A 230 -1.00 -23.30 -10.57
N PRO A 231 -1.08 -23.33 -11.91
CA PRO A 231 0.10 -23.35 -12.75
C PRO A 231 0.94 -22.06 -12.57
N PRO A 232 2.24 -22.17 -12.24
CA PRO A 232 3.11 -21.01 -12.05
C PRO A 232 3.73 -20.52 -13.36
N GLY A 233 4.19 -19.26 -13.37
CA GLY A 233 4.92 -18.61 -14.45
C GLY A 233 6.33 -18.17 -14.04
N ARG A 234 6.74 -16.97 -14.48
CA ARG A 234 8.07 -16.39 -14.19
C ARG A 234 8.28 -16.25 -12.68
N GLU A 235 9.46 -16.67 -12.19
CA GLU A 235 9.82 -16.65 -10.76
C GLU A 235 8.78 -17.37 -9.86
N ALA A 236 8.09 -18.36 -10.45
CA ALA A 236 7.00 -19.13 -9.88
C ALA A 236 5.73 -18.35 -9.49
N TYR A 237 5.61 -17.06 -9.83
CA TYR A 237 4.38 -16.29 -9.60
C TYR A 237 3.24 -16.79 -10.50
N PRO A 238 1.97 -16.71 -10.05
CA PRO A 238 0.82 -17.04 -10.89
C PRO A 238 0.67 -16.04 -12.04
N GLY A 239 0.01 -16.45 -13.13
CA GLY A 239 -0.16 -15.62 -14.33
C GLY A 239 -0.95 -14.31 -14.13
N ASP A 240 -1.70 -14.22 -13.04
CA ASP A 240 -2.53 -13.06 -12.67
C ASP A 240 -1.91 -12.17 -11.58
N VAL A 241 -0.62 -12.35 -11.24
CA VAL A 241 0.07 -11.48 -10.26
C VAL A 241 0.10 -10.01 -10.67
N PHE A 242 0.04 -9.72 -11.97
CA PHE A 242 -0.15 -8.34 -12.45
C PHE A 242 -1.52 -7.79 -12.03
N TYR A 243 -2.57 -8.60 -12.21
CA TYR A 243 -3.95 -8.23 -11.88
C TYR A 243 -4.14 -8.01 -10.37
N LEU A 244 -3.38 -8.73 -9.52
CA LEU A 244 -3.32 -8.51 -8.08
C LEU A 244 -3.05 -7.03 -7.74
N HIS A 245 -1.97 -6.47 -8.27
CA HIS A 245 -1.58 -5.09 -7.94
C HIS A 245 -2.38 -4.07 -8.74
N SER A 246 -2.77 -4.37 -9.98
CA SER A 246 -3.53 -3.41 -10.78
C SER A 246 -4.92 -3.17 -10.18
N ARG A 247 -5.65 -4.22 -9.81
CA ARG A 247 -6.97 -4.08 -9.17
C ARG A 247 -6.89 -3.44 -7.78
N LEU A 248 -5.77 -3.61 -7.07
CA LEU A 248 -5.52 -2.95 -5.79
C LEU A 248 -5.27 -1.46 -5.97
N LEU A 249 -4.31 -1.09 -6.82
CA LEU A 249 -3.84 0.29 -6.95
C LEU A 249 -4.82 1.16 -7.74
N GLU A 250 -5.61 0.60 -8.66
CA GLU A 250 -6.65 1.36 -9.37
C GLU A 250 -7.80 1.83 -8.47
N ARG A 251 -7.95 1.28 -7.26
CA ARG A 251 -8.93 1.77 -6.27
C ARG A 251 -8.53 3.11 -5.65
N ALA A 252 -7.24 3.46 -5.71
CA ALA A 252 -6.73 4.76 -5.29
C ALA A 252 -6.87 5.75 -6.45
N ALA A 253 -7.73 6.76 -6.27
CA ALA A 253 -8.02 7.78 -7.29
C ALA A 253 -8.45 9.10 -6.66
N LYS A 254 -8.54 10.15 -7.49
CA LYS A 254 -9.29 11.38 -7.19
C LYS A 254 -10.70 11.23 -7.78
N LEU A 255 -11.72 11.26 -6.93
CA LEU A 255 -13.12 11.15 -7.36
C LEU A 255 -13.60 12.43 -8.03
N SER A 256 -14.62 12.30 -8.88
CA SER A 256 -15.34 13.43 -9.46
C SER A 256 -16.06 14.25 -8.38
N ASP A 257 -16.39 15.50 -8.71
CA ASP A 257 -17.12 16.38 -7.80
C ASP A 257 -18.53 15.82 -7.49
N ASP A 258 -19.15 15.11 -8.45
CA ASP A 258 -20.44 14.41 -8.29
C ASP A 258 -20.40 13.29 -7.23
N LEU A 259 -19.21 12.70 -7.00
CA LEU A 259 -18.96 11.70 -5.96
C LEU A 259 -18.35 12.30 -4.69
N GLY A 260 -18.46 13.63 -4.52
CA GLY A 260 -18.00 14.35 -3.34
C GLY A 260 -16.53 14.79 -3.39
N GLY A 261 -15.80 14.51 -4.47
CA GLY A 261 -14.44 15.03 -4.70
C GLY A 261 -13.37 14.47 -3.75
N GLY A 262 -13.66 13.43 -2.99
CA GLY A 262 -12.68 12.76 -2.13
C GLY A 262 -11.54 12.12 -2.93
N SER A 263 -10.47 11.73 -2.24
CA SER A 263 -9.32 11.13 -2.91
C SER A 263 -8.58 10.12 -2.05
N MET A 264 -7.96 9.13 -2.69
CA MET A 264 -7.00 8.24 -2.05
C MET A 264 -5.68 8.26 -2.82
N THR A 265 -4.62 8.77 -2.20
CA THR A 265 -3.25 8.71 -2.71
C THR A 265 -2.59 7.44 -2.18
N ALA A 266 -1.99 6.66 -3.07
CA ALA A 266 -1.30 5.42 -2.70
C ALA A 266 0.21 5.54 -2.85
N LEU A 267 0.95 5.13 -1.82
CA LEU A 267 2.40 4.94 -1.82
C LEU A 267 2.73 3.45 -1.68
N PRO A 268 2.65 2.66 -2.75
CA PRO A 268 3.09 1.27 -2.71
C PRO A 268 4.60 1.18 -2.61
N PHE A 269 5.10 0.28 -1.76
CA PHE A 269 6.53 0.00 -1.69
C PHE A 269 6.85 -1.30 -2.40
N VAL A 270 8.00 -1.31 -3.07
CA VAL A 270 8.60 -2.51 -3.66
C VAL A 270 10.07 -2.55 -3.26
N GLU A 271 10.49 -3.68 -2.71
CA GLU A 271 11.90 -3.96 -2.45
C GLU A 271 12.54 -4.57 -3.70
N THR A 272 13.64 -3.97 -4.17
CA THR A 272 14.52 -4.54 -5.19
C THR A 272 15.62 -5.38 -4.55
N GLN A 273 16.25 -6.24 -5.36
CA GLN A 273 17.43 -6.99 -4.97
C GLN A 273 18.61 -6.43 -5.76
N ALA A 274 19.58 -5.82 -5.05
CA ALA A 274 20.77 -5.21 -5.65
C ALA A 274 20.45 -4.22 -6.80
N GLY A 275 19.42 -3.40 -6.62
CA GLY A 275 18.99 -2.40 -7.60
C GLY A 275 18.28 -2.95 -8.83
N ASP A 276 17.98 -4.25 -8.91
CA ASP A 276 17.34 -4.84 -10.09
C ASP A 276 15.88 -4.42 -10.23
N ILE A 277 15.65 -3.39 -11.05
CA ILE A 277 14.32 -2.91 -11.46
C ILE A 277 13.67 -3.75 -12.57
N SER A 278 14.44 -4.64 -13.22
CA SER A 278 13.97 -5.50 -14.31
C SER A 278 13.36 -6.82 -13.81
N ALA A 279 13.45 -7.07 -12.50
CA ALA A 279 12.74 -8.15 -11.84
C ALA A 279 11.22 -8.06 -12.07
N TYR A 280 10.55 -9.21 -11.99
CA TYR A 280 9.17 -9.33 -12.47
C TYR A 280 8.18 -8.45 -11.69
N ILE A 281 8.25 -8.44 -10.36
CA ILE A 281 7.34 -7.64 -9.51
C ILE A 281 7.61 -6.13 -9.64
N PRO A 282 8.87 -5.64 -9.53
CA PRO A 282 9.18 -4.23 -9.83
C PRO A 282 8.63 -3.74 -11.15
N THR A 283 8.88 -4.47 -12.25
CA THR A 283 8.43 -4.09 -13.60
C THR A 283 6.90 -3.96 -13.65
N ASN A 284 6.18 -4.92 -13.07
CA ASN A 284 4.72 -4.89 -13.02
C ASN A 284 4.21 -3.65 -12.27
N VAL A 285 4.71 -3.37 -11.07
CA VAL A 285 4.21 -2.26 -10.25
C VAL A 285 4.55 -0.90 -10.86
N ILE A 286 5.75 -0.73 -11.44
CA ILE A 286 6.15 0.49 -12.17
C ILE A 286 5.17 0.78 -13.31
N SER A 287 4.70 -0.25 -14.01
CA SER A 287 3.75 -0.08 -15.12
C SER A 287 2.33 0.28 -14.67
N ILE A 288 1.98 0.04 -13.39
CA ILE A 288 0.65 0.31 -12.82
C ILE A 288 0.58 1.71 -12.19
N THR A 289 1.61 2.12 -11.45
CA THR A 289 1.62 3.40 -10.73
C THR A 289 1.74 4.60 -11.67
N ASP A 290 1.39 5.80 -11.20
CA ASP A 290 1.53 7.07 -11.93
C ASP A 290 2.96 7.62 -11.91
N GLY A 291 3.93 6.84 -11.47
CA GLY A 291 5.26 7.34 -11.18
C GLY A 291 5.99 6.45 -10.19
N GLN A 292 7.24 6.80 -9.95
CA GLN A 292 8.10 6.12 -9.01
C GLN A 292 9.16 7.06 -8.42
N ILE A 293 9.48 6.82 -7.16
CA ILE A 293 10.60 7.37 -6.42
C ILE A 293 11.59 6.23 -6.24
N PHE A 294 12.71 6.31 -6.94
CA PHE A 294 13.79 5.33 -6.89
C PHE A 294 14.83 5.74 -5.84
N LEU A 295 15.08 4.85 -4.88
CA LEU A 295 16.06 5.06 -3.82
C LEU A 295 17.29 4.18 -4.04
N GLU A 296 18.43 4.84 -4.21
CA GLU A 296 19.70 4.16 -4.46
C GLU A 296 20.52 3.93 -3.19
N SER A 297 21.12 2.74 -3.11
CA SER A 297 22.04 2.37 -2.04
C SER A 297 23.29 3.25 -2.05
N ASP A 298 23.87 3.52 -3.22
CA ASP A 298 25.12 4.28 -3.34
C ASP A 298 24.94 5.73 -2.91
N LEU A 299 23.85 6.38 -3.33
CA LEU A 299 23.47 7.71 -2.86
C LEU A 299 23.31 7.76 -1.33
N PHE A 300 22.69 6.73 -0.75
CA PHE A 300 22.48 6.64 0.69
C PHE A 300 23.81 6.55 1.47
N TYR A 301 24.74 5.73 0.99
CA TYR A 301 26.07 5.58 1.60
C TYR A 301 26.98 6.78 1.37
N ALA A 302 26.82 7.50 0.24
CA ALA A 302 27.47 8.77 -0.05
C ALA A 302 26.95 9.94 0.80
N GLY A 303 25.92 9.73 1.62
CA GLY A 303 25.37 10.73 2.55
C GLY A 303 24.15 11.49 2.05
N THR A 304 23.64 11.18 0.84
CA THR A 304 22.41 11.78 0.31
C THR A 304 21.20 11.14 0.98
N ARG A 305 20.44 11.91 1.77
CA ARG A 305 19.26 11.44 2.51
C ARG A 305 18.13 12.47 2.41
N PRO A 306 16.96 12.15 1.83
CA PRO A 306 16.60 10.86 1.22
C PRO A 306 17.41 10.58 -0.07
N ALA A 307 17.72 9.32 -0.32
CA ALA A 307 18.60 8.86 -1.40
C ALA A 307 17.87 8.77 -2.76
N VAL A 308 17.15 9.83 -3.14
CA VAL A 308 16.33 9.87 -4.36
C VAL A 308 17.21 10.04 -5.58
N ASP A 309 17.11 9.12 -6.53
CA ASP A 309 17.71 9.29 -7.86
C ASP A 309 16.81 10.17 -8.74
N ALA A 310 17.33 11.29 -9.23
CA ALA A 310 16.56 12.26 -10.00
C ALA A 310 16.24 11.82 -11.44
N GLY A 311 17.04 10.90 -12.00
CA GLY A 311 16.89 10.42 -13.39
C GLY A 311 15.86 9.31 -13.50
N LEU A 312 15.94 8.32 -12.62
CA LEU A 312 15.07 7.15 -12.54
C LEU A 312 13.73 7.45 -11.86
N SER A 313 13.68 8.48 -11.00
CA SER A 313 12.41 8.89 -10.39
C SER A 313 11.59 9.80 -11.32
N VAL A 314 10.29 9.53 -11.41
CA VAL A 314 9.36 10.19 -12.34
C VAL A 314 7.99 10.31 -11.70
N SER A 315 7.36 11.49 -11.80
CA SER A 315 5.93 11.69 -11.51
C SER A 315 5.20 11.99 -12.83
N ARG A 316 4.22 11.17 -13.21
CA ARG A 316 3.44 11.35 -14.45
C ARG A 316 2.35 12.41 -14.31
N VAL A 317 1.98 12.81 -13.08
CA VAL A 317 1.14 13.98 -12.83
C VAL A 317 1.93 15.28 -13.03
N GLY A 318 3.22 15.27 -12.64
CA GLY A 318 4.13 16.39 -12.82
C GLY A 318 3.68 17.66 -12.10
N GLY A 319 3.94 18.82 -12.70
CA GLY A 319 3.71 20.12 -12.08
C GLY A 319 2.24 20.45 -11.78
N SER A 320 1.27 19.62 -12.18
CA SER A 320 -0.13 19.75 -11.76
C SER A 320 -0.32 19.40 -10.28
N ALA A 321 0.56 18.56 -9.71
CA ALA A 321 0.58 18.23 -8.29
C ALA A 321 1.36 19.25 -7.44
N GLN A 322 1.84 20.35 -8.02
CA GLN A 322 2.62 21.38 -7.33
C GLN A 322 1.83 22.67 -7.17
N ILE A 323 2.06 23.37 -6.04
CA ILE A 323 1.64 24.76 -5.92
C ILE A 323 2.39 25.63 -6.92
N LYS A 324 1.78 26.75 -7.35
CA LYS A 324 2.37 27.67 -8.34
C LYS A 324 3.78 28.14 -7.97
N ALA A 325 4.03 28.39 -6.68
CA ALA A 325 5.34 28.80 -6.17
C ALA A 325 6.41 27.73 -6.41
N MET A 326 6.14 26.48 -6.01
CA MET A 326 7.05 25.35 -6.21
C MET A 326 7.29 25.10 -7.70
N LYS A 327 6.23 25.10 -8.51
CA LYS A 327 6.33 24.93 -9.97
C LYS A 327 7.23 25.98 -10.63
N LYS A 328 7.21 27.22 -10.14
CA LYS A 328 8.05 28.31 -10.66
C LYS A 328 9.55 28.10 -10.35
N VAL A 329 9.87 27.54 -9.18
CA VAL A 329 11.27 27.40 -8.73
C VAL A 329 11.89 26.04 -9.08
N ALA A 330 11.09 24.98 -9.15
CA ALA A 330 11.55 23.60 -9.36
C ALA A 330 11.25 23.05 -10.77
N GLY A 331 10.66 23.86 -11.66
CA GLY A 331 10.11 23.40 -12.94
C GLY A 331 11.10 22.65 -13.84
N THR A 332 12.38 23.06 -13.86
CA THR A 332 13.46 22.38 -14.62
C THR A 332 14.39 21.56 -13.74
N LEU A 333 14.27 21.65 -12.41
CA LEU A 333 15.27 21.16 -11.46
C LEU A 333 15.56 19.66 -11.61
N ARG A 334 14.53 18.85 -11.90
CA ARG A 334 14.72 17.41 -12.13
C ARG A 334 15.58 17.13 -13.37
N LEU A 335 15.32 17.84 -14.47
CA LEU A 335 16.09 17.70 -15.71
C LEU A 335 17.52 18.20 -15.50
N ASP A 336 17.68 19.34 -14.82
CA ASP A 336 18.98 19.93 -14.53
C ASP A 336 19.84 18.98 -13.66
N LEU A 337 19.26 18.35 -12.63
CA LEU A 337 19.95 17.37 -11.78
C LEU A 337 20.25 16.06 -12.51
N ALA A 338 19.35 15.59 -13.38
CA ALA A 338 19.60 14.40 -14.18
C ALA A 338 20.77 14.61 -15.14
N SER A 339 20.80 15.75 -15.85
CA SER A 339 21.92 16.12 -16.73
C SER A 339 23.21 16.37 -15.94
N TYR A 340 23.14 16.96 -14.75
CA TYR A 340 24.30 17.11 -13.88
C TYR A 340 24.91 15.76 -13.51
N ARG A 341 24.10 14.76 -13.13
CA ARG A 341 24.57 13.42 -12.79
C ARG A 341 25.18 12.68 -13.97
N GLU A 342 24.60 12.82 -15.16
CA GLU A 342 25.16 12.27 -16.39
C GLU A 342 26.53 12.87 -16.70
N LEU A 343 26.69 14.20 -16.53
CA LEU A 343 27.98 14.87 -16.68
C LEU A 343 28.98 14.45 -15.61
N GLU A 344 28.58 14.39 -14.33
CA GLU A 344 29.43 13.95 -13.23
C GLU A 344 29.99 12.55 -13.49
N ALA A 345 29.16 11.62 -13.97
CA ALA A 345 29.59 10.27 -14.36
C ALA A 345 30.65 10.28 -15.48
N LEU A 346 30.57 11.22 -16.43
CA LEU A 346 31.57 11.36 -17.51
C LEU A 346 32.92 11.92 -17.01
N TYR A 347 32.92 12.77 -15.98
CA TYR A 347 34.13 13.43 -15.47
C TYR A 347 34.82 12.69 -14.32
N THR A 348 34.21 11.64 -13.78
CA THR A 348 34.74 10.86 -12.64
C THR A 348 35.41 9.54 -13.07
N VAL A 349 35.63 9.35 -14.38
CA VAL A 349 36.35 8.19 -14.96
C VAL A 349 37.83 8.49 -15.16
#